data_AF-A0A524F8V1-F1
#
_entry.id   AF-A0A524F8V1-F1
#
_cell.length_a   1.000
_cell.length_b   1.000
_cell.length_c   1.000
_cell.angle_alpha   90.00
_cell.angle_beta   90.00
_cell.angle_gamma   90.00
#
_symmetry.space_group_name_H-M   'P 1'
#
loop_
_entity.id
_entity.type
_entity.pdbx_description
1 polymer ?
#
loop_
_entity_poly.entity_id
_entity_poly.type
_entity_poly.pdbx_seq_one_letter_code
_entity_poly.pdbx_strand_id
1 'polypeptide(L)'
;MINLPIITHEDELELAKTEQQLVKEIKRLTRAQKTLINSQQKYAENLTKANLAREMLNRTFRDVLKQMQTLVREKRSNIKDEEVKLYEGIIHQNDTYVENTKKYIDAIKNLTLKKEYFVEKQEEFADALDNVAQRRSTVIKKALTVEKKKNDLIEGEKMKILESEFNDIQREFDRARDVMIKNLNQFLQERDEVDNLWMTIKDSVSKMS
;
A
#
# COMPACT_ATOMS: atom_id res chain seq x y z
N MET A 1 35.75 2.25 -29.62
CA MET A 1 34.52 1.47 -29.85
C MET A 1 34.12 0.86 -28.52
N ILE A 2 32.96 1.22 -27.99
CA ILE A 2 32.43 0.57 -26.80
C ILE A 2 31.90 -0.79 -27.29
N ASN A 3 32.57 -1.86 -26.90
CA ASN A 3 32.16 -3.22 -27.19
C ASN A 3 30.94 -3.50 -26.32
N LEU A 4 29.74 -3.23 -26.85
CA LEU A 4 28.49 -3.63 -26.18
C LEU A 4 28.50 -5.16 -26.12
N PRO A 5 28.32 -5.77 -24.93
CA PRO A 5 28.28 -7.22 -24.82
C PRO A 5 27.16 -7.77 -25.70
N ILE A 6 27.45 -8.85 -26.43
CA ILE A 6 26.45 -9.57 -27.21
C ILE A 6 25.46 -10.13 -26.18
N ILE A 7 24.25 -9.57 -26.11
CA ILE A 7 23.17 -10.12 -25.28
C ILE A 7 22.90 -11.52 -25.81
N THR A 8 23.12 -12.52 -24.97
CA THR A 8 22.97 -13.94 -25.32
C THR A 8 21.59 -14.44 -24.88
N HIS A 9 21.16 -15.56 -25.49
CA HIS A 9 20.00 -16.31 -25.02
C HIS A 9 20.14 -16.75 -23.54
N GLU A 10 21.38 -16.87 -23.02
CA GLU A 10 21.65 -17.17 -21.62
C GLU A 10 21.32 -15.99 -20.70
N ASP A 11 21.64 -14.76 -21.10
CA ASP A 11 21.32 -13.54 -20.35
C ASP A 11 19.80 -13.36 -20.21
N GLU A 12 19.06 -13.63 -21.27
CA GLU A 12 17.59 -13.57 -21.29
C GLU A 12 16.94 -14.67 -20.41
N LEU A 13 17.56 -15.85 -20.32
CA LEU A 13 17.12 -16.90 -19.39
C LEU A 13 17.45 -16.54 -17.93
N GLU A 14 18.59 -15.90 -17.70
CA GLU A 14 18.97 -15.43 -16.37
C GLU A 14 18.09 -14.26 -15.90
N LEU A 15 17.70 -13.38 -16.83
CA LEU A 15 16.69 -12.36 -16.58
C LEU A 15 15.37 -13.00 -16.14
N ALA A 16 14.88 -14.03 -16.85
CA ALA A 16 13.64 -14.72 -16.45
C ALA A 16 13.72 -15.30 -15.04
N LYS A 17 14.86 -15.91 -14.65
CA LYS A 17 15.05 -16.41 -13.27
C LYS A 17 15.05 -15.27 -12.25
N THR A 18 15.71 -14.17 -12.58
CA THR A 18 15.79 -12.98 -11.72
C THR A 18 14.42 -12.32 -11.55
N GLU A 19 13.63 -12.21 -12.63
CA GLU A 19 12.24 -11.75 -12.61
C GLU A 19 11.39 -12.65 -11.68
N GLN A 20 11.53 -13.98 -11.75
CA GLN A 20 10.84 -14.91 -10.83
C GLN A 20 11.27 -14.73 -9.37
N GLN A 21 12.54 -14.45 -9.11
CA GLN A 21 13.01 -14.15 -7.75
C GLN A 21 12.40 -12.82 -7.26
N LEU A 22 12.36 -11.80 -8.11
CA LEU A 22 11.71 -10.53 -7.80
C LEU A 22 10.23 -10.71 -7.46
N VAL A 23 9.49 -11.55 -8.21
CA VAL A 23 8.09 -11.88 -7.90
C VAL A 23 7.94 -12.45 -6.48
N LYS A 24 8.81 -13.38 -6.07
CA LYS A 24 8.78 -13.96 -4.72
C LYS A 24 9.00 -12.89 -3.65
N GLU A 25 9.94 -11.98 -3.89
CA GLU A 25 10.23 -10.88 -2.98
C GLU A 25 9.07 -9.87 -2.88
N ILE A 26 8.45 -9.51 -4.01
CA ILE A 26 7.27 -8.65 -4.04
C ILE A 26 6.13 -9.30 -3.24
N LYS A 27 5.84 -10.59 -3.48
CA LYS A 27 4.78 -11.33 -2.75
C LYS A 27 5.09 -11.43 -1.25
N ARG A 28 6.36 -11.57 -0.87
CA ARG A 28 6.79 -11.55 0.54
C ARG A 28 6.53 -10.20 1.19
N LEU A 29 6.89 -9.10 0.51
CA LEU A 29 6.64 -7.74 0.96
C LEU A 29 5.14 -7.47 1.10
N THR A 30 4.34 -7.83 0.11
CA THR A 30 2.88 -7.71 0.12
C THR A 30 2.27 -8.36 1.37
N ARG A 31 2.69 -9.59 1.73
CA ARG A 31 2.19 -10.26 2.95
C ARG A 31 2.52 -9.46 4.21
N ALA A 32 3.75 -8.96 4.32
CA ALA A 32 4.16 -8.13 5.44
C ALA A 32 3.36 -6.81 5.51
N GLN A 33 3.09 -6.17 4.36
CA GLN A 33 2.25 -4.98 4.26
C GLN A 33 0.81 -5.26 4.69
N LYS A 34 0.20 -6.38 4.27
CA LYS A 34 -1.15 -6.80 4.74
C LYS A 34 -1.19 -6.93 6.27
N THR A 35 -0.19 -7.55 6.88
CA THR A 35 -0.09 -7.63 8.35
C THR A 35 0.01 -6.26 9.02
N LEU A 36 0.78 -5.34 8.43
CA LEU A 36 0.91 -3.97 8.91
C LEU A 36 -0.43 -3.22 8.82
N ILE A 37 -1.11 -3.30 7.68
CA ILE A 37 -2.42 -2.64 7.46
C ILE A 37 -3.45 -3.12 8.50
N ASN A 38 -3.55 -4.43 8.73
CA ASN A 38 -4.45 -4.99 9.74
C ASN A 38 -4.12 -4.47 11.15
N SER A 39 -2.83 -4.31 11.46
CA SER A 39 -2.41 -3.74 12.75
C SER A 39 -2.79 -2.26 12.87
N GLN A 40 -2.69 -1.49 11.78
CA GLN A 40 -3.09 -0.08 11.73
C GLN A 40 -4.60 0.09 11.88
N GLN A 41 -5.41 -0.78 11.29
CA GLN A 41 -6.87 -0.79 11.48
C GLN A 41 -7.24 -1.04 12.94
N LYS A 42 -6.66 -2.07 13.57
CA LYS A 42 -6.86 -2.36 15.00
C LYS A 42 -6.45 -1.19 15.89
N TYR A 43 -5.35 -0.52 15.55
CA TYR A 43 -4.93 0.68 16.27
C TYR A 43 -5.97 1.81 16.16
N ALA A 44 -6.51 2.07 14.96
CA ALA A 44 -7.56 3.07 14.76
C ALA A 44 -8.86 2.73 15.52
N GLU A 45 -9.24 1.46 15.58
CA GLU A 45 -10.38 0.99 16.39
C GLU A 45 -10.16 1.23 17.89
N ASN A 46 -8.97 0.89 18.39
CA ASN A 46 -8.63 1.09 19.80
C ASN A 46 -8.58 2.59 20.15
N LEU A 47 -8.05 3.44 19.27
CA LEU A 47 -8.12 4.88 19.42
C LEU A 47 -9.55 5.39 19.46
N THR A 48 -10.43 4.86 18.60
CA THR A 48 -11.86 5.21 18.59
C THR A 48 -12.50 4.92 19.96
N LYS A 49 -12.26 3.72 20.52
CA LYS A 49 -12.76 3.34 21.85
C LYS A 49 -12.24 4.27 22.95
N ALA A 50 -10.94 4.57 22.95
CA ALA A 50 -10.35 5.48 23.92
C ALA A 50 -10.90 6.91 23.79
N ASN A 51 -11.17 7.39 22.57
CA ASN A 51 -11.74 8.70 22.34
C ASN A 51 -13.18 8.81 22.85
N LEU A 52 -14.00 7.77 22.61
CA LEU A 52 -15.36 7.69 23.15
C LEU A 52 -15.37 7.65 24.69
N ALA A 53 -14.44 6.94 25.31
CA ALA A 53 -14.30 6.94 26.77
C ALA A 53 -13.95 8.35 27.30
N ARG A 54 -13.09 9.10 26.59
CA ARG A 54 -12.78 10.49 26.92
C ARG A 54 -13.98 11.41 26.75
N GLU A 55 -14.78 11.25 25.71
CA GLU A 55 -16.04 11.99 25.54
C GLU A 55 -16.99 11.76 26.71
N MET A 56 -17.16 10.51 27.14
CA MET A 56 -18.01 10.17 28.27
C MET A 56 -17.48 10.75 29.58
N LEU A 57 -16.16 10.66 29.82
CA LEU A 57 -15.50 11.32 30.95
C LEU A 57 -15.77 12.83 30.93
N ASN A 58 -15.65 13.47 29.77
CA ASN A 58 -15.87 14.91 29.65
C ASN A 58 -17.33 15.33 29.85
N ARG A 59 -18.29 14.45 29.55
CA ARG A 59 -19.71 14.65 29.94
C ARG A 59 -19.87 14.65 31.45
N THR A 60 -19.26 13.69 32.15
CA THR A 60 -19.29 13.64 33.62
C THR A 60 -18.63 14.89 34.23
N PHE A 61 -17.50 15.36 33.67
CA PHE A 61 -16.89 16.63 34.09
C PHE A 61 -17.86 17.81 33.97
N ARG A 62 -18.64 17.91 32.88
CA ARG A 62 -19.65 18.96 32.71
C ARG A 62 -20.77 18.87 33.74
N ASP A 63 -21.21 17.67 34.09
CA ASP A 63 -22.26 17.50 35.10
C ASP A 63 -21.76 17.88 36.50
N VAL A 64 -20.51 17.53 36.84
CA VAL A 64 -19.85 18.00 38.07
C VAL A 64 -19.70 19.53 38.05
N LEU A 65 -19.25 20.11 36.94
CA LEU A 65 -19.08 21.56 36.80
C LEU A 65 -20.41 22.30 37.03
N LYS A 66 -21.53 21.81 36.49
CA LYS A 66 -22.87 22.41 36.73
C LYS A 66 -23.23 22.44 38.22
N GLN A 67 -22.93 21.36 38.95
CA GLN A 67 -23.15 21.32 40.40
C GLN A 67 -22.22 22.29 41.12
N MET A 68 -20.93 22.34 40.76
CA MET A 68 -19.97 23.29 41.33
C MET A 68 -20.39 24.75 41.10
N GLN A 69 -20.83 25.11 39.89
CA GLN A 69 -21.31 26.45 39.56
C GLN A 69 -22.58 26.84 40.33
N THR A 70 -23.39 25.87 40.75
CA THR A 70 -24.54 26.11 41.64
C THR A 70 -24.05 26.32 43.07
N LEU A 71 -23.21 25.43 43.58
CA LEU A 71 -22.74 25.46 44.96
C LEU A 71 -21.82 26.64 45.26
N VAL A 72 -20.97 27.08 44.33
CA VAL A 72 -20.04 28.21 44.55
C VAL A 72 -20.76 29.52 44.90
N ARG A 73 -22.04 29.64 44.55
CA ARG A 73 -22.89 30.80 44.88
C ARG A 73 -23.41 30.76 46.32
N GLU A 74 -23.34 29.61 46.98
CA GLU A 74 -23.86 29.39 48.33
C GLU A 74 -22.83 29.76 49.40
N LYS A 75 -23.22 30.58 50.38
CA LYS A 75 -22.33 31.07 51.45
C LYS A 75 -21.67 29.98 52.31
N ARG A 76 -22.23 28.77 52.34
CA ARG A 76 -21.73 27.61 53.13
C ARG A 76 -21.11 26.52 52.26
N SER A 77 -20.92 26.77 50.97
CA SER A 77 -20.25 25.83 50.08
C SER A 77 -18.76 25.78 50.36
N ASN A 78 -18.18 24.59 50.19
CA ASN A 78 -16.73 24.36 50.26
C ASN A 78 -16.04 24.47 48.89
N ILE A 79 -16.77 24.88 47.85
CA ILE A 79 -16.25 25.04 46.49
C ILE A 79 -15.72 26.46 46.29
N LYS A 80 -14.52 26.56 45.71
CA LYS A 80 -13.89 27.83 45.31
C LYS A 80 -14.09 28.10 43.82
N ASP A 81 -14.15 29.38 43.45
CA ASP A 81 -14.19 29.81 42.03
C ASP A 81 -12.99 29.29 41.21
N GLU A 82 -11.84 29.12 41.86
CA GLU A 82 -10.65 28.55 41.22
C GLU A 82 -10.86 27.10 40.77
N GLU A 83 -11.53 26.28 41.58
CA GLU A 83 -11.85 24.90 41.23
C GLU A 83 -12.81 24.83 40.03
N VAL A 84 -13.81 25.73 39.99
CA VAL A 84 -14.74 25.87 38.86
C VAL A 84 -13.98 26.17 37.57
N LYS A 85 -13.05 27.15 37.60
CA LYS A 85 -12.23 27.52 36.44
C LYS A 85 -11.30 26.40 35.97
N LEU A 86 -10.73 25.63 36.90
CA LEU A 86 -9.89 24.47 36.55
C LEU A 86 -10.71 23.40 35.83
N TYR A 87 -11.93 23.11 36.29
CA TYR A 87 -12.84 22.17 35.63
C TYR A 87 -13.25 22.66 34.23
N GLU A 88 -13.57 23.95 34.07
CA GLU A 88 -13.84 24.55 32.76
C GLU A 88 -12.64 24.37 31.79
N GLY A 89 -11.43 24.63 32.27
CA GLY A 89 -10.20 24.43 31.50
C GLY A 89 -9.98 22.98 31.06
N ILE A 90 -10.13 22.03 31.98
CA ILE A 90 -10.04 20.59 31.68
C ILE A 90 -11.07 20.18 30.61
N ILE A 91 -12.31 20.66 30.74
CA ILE A 91 -13.37 20.36 29.77
C ILE A 91 -12.99 20.84 28.37
N HIS A 92 -12.52 22.09 28.27
CA HIS A 92 -12.14 22.68 26.98
C HIS A 92 -10.95 21.98 26.33
N GLN A 93 -9.93 21.62 27.12
CA GLN A 93 -8.77 20.87 26.64
C GLN A 93 -9.18 19.47 26.16
N ASN A 94 -10.03 18.77 26.91
CA ASN A 94 -10.54 17.46 26.51
C ASN A 94 -11.37 17.53 25.23
N ASP A 95 -12.21 18.54 25.05
CA ASP A 95 -12.99 18.72 23.81
C ASP A 95 -12.08 18.91 22.60
N THR A 96 -11.06 19.76 22.75
CA THR A 96 -10.05 19.99 21.70
C THR A 96 -9.31 18.69 21.37
N TYR A 97 -8.90 17.93 22.39
CA TYR A 97 -8.24 16.65 22.21
C TYR A 97 -9.14 15.63 21.50
N VAL A 98 -10.43 15.56 21.86
CA VAL A 98 -11.41 14.65 21.26
C VAL A 98 -11.55 14.92 19.76
N GLU A 99 -11.74 16.19 19.39
CA GLU A 99 -11.91 16.61 18.00
C GLU A 99 -10.65 16.34 17.17
N ASN A 100 -9.48 16.65 17.72
CA ASN A 100 -8.20 16.38 17.07
C ASN A 100 -7.96 14.88 16.88
N THR A 101 -8.26 14.08 17.90
CA THR A 101 -8.13 12.62 17.83
C THR A 101 -9.07 12.01 16.79
N LYS A 102 -10.29 12.55 16.64
CA LYS A 102 -11.22 12.12 15.61
C LYS A 102 -10.65 12.31 14.20
N LYS A 103 -10.09 13.48 13.91
CA LYS A 103 -9.41 13.76 12.62
C LYS A 103 -8.25 12.79 12.35
N TYR A 104 -7.46 12.50 13.39
CA TYR A 104 -6.36 11.55 13.29
C TYR A 104 -6.83 10.12 13.01
N ILE A 105 -7.89 9.67 13.70
CA ILE A 105 -8.52 8.35 13.45
C ILE A 105 -9.00 8.25 12.00
N ASP A 106 -9.68 9.28 11.50
CA ASP A 106 -10.20 9.30 10.12
C ASP A 106 -9.07 9.28 9.09
N ALA A 107 -7.99 10.02 9.34
CA ALA A 107 -6.79 10.01 8.49
C ALA A 107 -6.12 8.62 8.44
N ILE A 108 -5.99 7.94 9.58
CA ILE A 108 -5.46 6.56 9.63
C ILE A 108 -6.37 5.62 8.83
N LYS A 109 -7.69 5.68 9.03
CA LYS A 109 -8.64 4.82 8.33
C LYS A 109 -8.56 4.98 6.82
N ASN A 110 -8.54 6.23 6.34
CA ASN A 110 -8.38 6.54 4.92
C ASN A 110 -7.06 6.01 4.35
N LEU A 111 -5.95 6.21 5.08
CA LEU A 111 -4.65 5.65 4.68
C LEU A 111 -4.69 4.12 4.62
N THR A 112 -5.30 3.45 5.60
CA THR A 112 -5.36 1.99 5.62
C THR A 112 -6.15 1.43 4.44
N LEU A 113 -7.31 2.02 4.11
CA LEU A 113 -8.11 1.61 2.95
C LEU A 113 -7.32 1.77 1.65
N LYS A 114 -6.59 2.88 1.49
CA LYS A 114 -5.83 3.11 0.27
C LYS A 114 -4.62 2.20 0.15
N LYS A 115 -4.00 1.84 1.28
CA LYS A 115 -2.94 0.83 1.33
C LYS A 115 -3.42 -0.58 0.96
N GLU A 116 -4.66 -0.95 1.30
CA GLU A 116 -5.23 -2.23 0.86
C GLU A 116 -5.25 -2.32 -0.66
N TYR A 117 -5.80 -1.28 -1.31
CA TYR A 117 -5.85 -1.22 -2.76
C TYR A 117 -4.46 -1.16 -3.42
N PHE A 118 -3.53 -0.41 -2.84
CA PHE A 118 -2.13 -0.38 -3.29
C PHE A 118 -1.49 -1.79 -3.25
N VAL A 119 -1.72 -2.54 -2.18
CA VAL A 119 -1.22 -3.91 -2.03
C VAL A 119 -1.85 -4.85 -3.05
N GLU A 120 -3.14 -4.68 -3.39
CA GLU A 120 -3.79 -5.42 -4.48
C GLU A 120 -3.10 -5.14 -5.83
N LYS A 121 -2.81 -3.88 -6.15
CA LYS A 121 -2.06 -3.53 -7.38
C LYS A 121 -0.64 -4.06 -7.41
N GLN A 122 0.01 -4.13 -6.25
CA GLN A 122 1.31 -4.77 -6.12
C GLN A 122 1.24 -6.29 -6.41
N GLU A 123 0.16 -6.98 -6.00
CA GLU A 123 -0.07 -8.40 -6.33
C GLU A 123 -0.35 -8.59 -7.83
N GLU A 124 -1.22 -7.77 -8.42
CA GLU A 124 -1.52 -7.81 -9.86
C GLU A 124 -0.26 -7.58 -10.72
N PHE A 125 0.63 -6.68 -10.29
CA PHE A 125 1.92 -6.49 -10.94
C PHE A 125 2.82 -7.73 -10.80
N ALA A 126 2.93 -8.30 -9.60
CA ALA A 126 3.75 -9.48 -9.36
C ALA A 126 3.28 -10.68 -10.20
N ASP A 127 1.98 -10.90 -10.33
CA ASP A 127 1.42 -11.98 -11.14
C ASP A 127 1.64 -11.75 -12.63
N ALA A 128 1.52 -10.51 -13.11
CA ALA A 128 1.83 -10.18 -14.50
C ALA A 128 3.32 -10.36 -14.82
N LEU A 129 4.21 -9.99 -13.89
CA LEU A 129 5.65 -10.19 -14.03
C LEU A 129 6.03 -11.69 -14.07
N ASP A 130 5.39 -12.52 -13.24
CA ASP A 130 5.60 -13.98 -13.27
C ASP A 130 5.24 -14.58 -14.63
N ASN A 131 4.09 -14.17 -15.19
CA ASN A 131 3.66 -14.59 -16.52
C ASN A 131 4.66 -14.15 -17.62
N VAL A 132 5.18 -12.92 -17.54
CA VAL A 132 6.24 -12.44 -18.43
C VAL A 132 7.50 -13.31 -18.32
N ALA A 133 7.97 -13.59 -17.10
CA ALA A 133 9.18 -14.37 -16.88
C ALA A 133 9.07 -15.82 -17.42
N GLN A 134 7.92 -16.46 -17.22
CA GLN A 134 7.63 -17.79 -17.75
C GLN A 134 7.60 -17.80 -19.29
N ARG A 135 6.95 -16.79 -19.89
CA ARG A 135 6.86 -16.66 -21.35
C ARG A 135 8.19 -16.29 -21.99
N ARG A 136 8.98 -15.41 -21.35
CA ARG A 136 10.35 -15.08 -21.75
C ARG A 136 11.18 -16.35 -21.91
N SER A 137 11.19 -17.20 -20.88
CA SER A 137 11.87 -18.50 -20.92
C SER A 137 11.41 -19.38 -22.10
N THR A 138 10.13 -19.34 -22.43
CA THR A 138 9.54 -20.13 -23.53
C THR A 138 9.95 -19.59 -24.90
N VAL A 139 9.87 -18.27 -25.10
CA VAL A 139 10.31 -17.58 -26.32
C VAL A 139 11.77 -17.91 -26.63
N ILE A 140 12.66 -17.78 -25.65
CA ILE A 140 14.11 -18.01 -25.84
C ILE A 140 14.39 -19.47 -26.22
N LYS A 141 13.77 -20.43 -25.51
CA LYS A 141 13.93 -21.86 -25.83
C LYS A 141 13.45 -22.18 -27.25
N LYS A 142 12.35 -21.57 -27.69
CA LYS A 142 11.85 -21.74 -29.06
C LYS A 142 12.78 -21.08 -30.07
N ALA A 143 13.28 -19.88 -29.80
CA ALA A 143 14.25 -19.17 -30.65
C ALA A 143 15.52 -20.02 -30.87
N LEU A 144 16.09 -20.55 -29.79
CA LEU A 144 17.24 -21.47 -29.85
C LEU A 144 16.95 -22.73 -30.69
N THR A 145 15.73 -23.26 -30.59
CA THR A 145 15.31 -24.43 -31.38
C THR A 145 15.21 -24.10 -32.86
N VAL A 146 14.62 -22.95 -33.21
CA VAL A 146 14.52 -22.45 -34.59
C VAL A 146 15.91 -22.22 -35.17
N GLU A 147 16.81 -21.57 -34.41
CA GLU A 147 18.18 -21.30 -34.83
C GLU A 147 18.97 -22.60 -35.08
N LYS A 148 18.88 -23.56 -34.16
CA LYS A 148 19.49 -24.89 -34.34
C LYS A 148 18.97 -25.59 -35.60
N LYS A 149 17.65 -25.59 -35.80
CA LYS A 149 17.03 -26.24 -36.96
C LYS A 149 17.36 -25.56 -38.29
N LYS A 150 17.53 -24.24 -38.28
CA LYS A 150 18.06 -23.49 -39.43
C LYS A 150 19.48 -23.91 -39.79
N ASN A 151 20.34 -24.08 -38.78
CA ASN A 151 21.72 -24.55 -38.97
C ASN A 151 21.79 -26.01 -39.43
N ASP A 152 20.83 -26.85 -39.03
CA ASP A 152 20.68 -28.24 -39.49
C ASP A 152 20.20 -28.35 -40.96
N LEU A 153 19.96 -27.22 -41.67
CA LEU A 153 19.50 -27.15 -43.06
C LEU A 153 18.26 -27.99 -43.38
N ILE A 154 17.28 -27.98 -42.47
CA ILE A 154 16.01 -28.69 -42.67
C ILE A 154 15.22 -28.15 -43.87
N GLU A 155 14.30 -28.97 -44.41
CA GLU A 155 13.42 -28.59 -45.52
C GLU A 155 12.67 -27.28 -45.24
N GLY A 156 12.59 -26.42 -46.27
CA GLY A 156 12.00 -25.08 -46.16
C GLY A 156 10.55 -25.07 -45.64
N GLU A 157 9.75 -26.08 -45.95
CA GLU A 157 8.36 -26.15 -45.46
C GLU A 157 8.31 -26.42 -43.95
N LYS A 158 9.17 -27.30 -43.44
CA LYS A 158 9.30 -27.55 -41.99
C LYS A 158 9.85 -26.33 -41.26
N MET A 159 10.73 -25.56 -41.91
CA MET A 159 11.26 -24.32 -41.35
C MET A 159 10.17 -23.24 -41.22
N LYS A 160 9.32 -23.06 -42.25
CA LYS A 160 8.20 -22.11 -42.21
C LYS A 160 7.23 -22.39 -41.05
N ILE A 161 6.93 -23.67 -40.80
CA ILE A 161 6.06 -24.07 -39.68
C ILE A 161 6.69 -23.64 -38.34
N LEU A 162 7.97 -23.92 -38.14
CA LEU A 162 8.69 -23.55 -36.92
C LEU A 162 8.77 -22.03 -36.71
N GLU A 163 8.96 -21.26 -37.79
CA GLU A 163 8.95 -19.80 -37.75
C GLU A 163 7.56 -19.24 -37.43
N SER A 164 6.49 -19.85 -37.99
CA SER A 164 5.11 -19.48 -37.66
C SER A 164 4.81 -19.71 -36.17
N GLU A 165 5.13 -20.89 -35.65
CA GLU A 165 4.95 -21.22 -34.22
C GLU A 165 5.75 -20.28 -33.31
N PHE A 166 6.98 -19.92 -33.71
CA PHE A 166 7.78 -18.95 -32.96
C PHE A 166 7.13 -17.56 -32.94
N ASN A 167 6.64 -17.10 -34.09
CA ASN A 167 5.94 -15.80 -34.18
C ASN A 167 4.70 -15.76 -33.28
N ASP A 168 3.96 -16.86 -33.17
CA ASP A 168 2.80 -16.92 -32.29
C ASP A 168 3.20 -16.86 -30.80
N ILE A 169 4.24 -17.60 -30.40
CA ILE A 169 4.80 -17.52 -29.03
C ILE A 169 5.32 -16.10 -28.72
N GLN A 170 5.98 -15.46 -29.68
CA GLN A 170 6.46 -14.08 -29.55
C GLN A 170 5.31 -13.10 -29.34
N ARG A 171 4.22 -13.21 -30.13
CA ARG A 171 3.03 -12.37 -29.97
C ARG A 171 2.38 -12.53 -28.60
N GLU A 172 2.31 -13.76 -28.08
CA GLU A 172 1.76 -13.98 -26.74
C GLU A 172 2.64 -13.38 -25.65
N PHE A 173 3.97 -13.46 -25.81
CA PHE A 173 4.90 -12.79 -24.90
C PHE A 173 4.73 -11.27 -24.94
N ASP A 174 4.64 -10.66 -26.13
CA ASP A 174 4.44 -9.22 -26.27
C ASP A 174 3.15 -8.77 -25.59
N ARG A 175 2.04 -9.52 -25.76
CA ARG A 175 0.78 -9.25 -25.04
C ARG A 175 0.94 -9.33 -23.52
N ALA A 176 1.65 -10.34 -23.01
CA ALA A 176 1.89 -10.46 -21.58
C ALA A 176 2.75 -9.30 -21.04
N ARG A 177 3.74 -8.85 -21.81
CA ARG A 177 4.57 -7.69 -21.48
C ARG A 177 3.74 -6.41 -21.40
N ASP A 178 2.83 -6.18 -22.35
CA ASP A 178 1.98 -4.99 -22.36
C ASP A 178 1.06 -4.95 -21.12
N VAL A 179 0.52 -6.10 -20.72
CA VAL A 179 -0.27 -6.23 -19.47
C VAL A 179 0.60 -5.95 -18.24
N MET A 180 1.82 -6.48 -18.19
CA MET A 180 2.75 -6.22 -17.08
C MET A 180 3.09 -4.73 -16.96
N ILE A 181 3.38 -4.05 -18.09
CA ILE A 181 3.66 -2.61 -18.10
C ILE A 181 2.46 -1.82 -17.60
N LYS A 182 1.24 -2.19 -18.04
CA LYS A 182 0.02 -1.57 -17.55
C LYS A 182 -0.13 -1.71 -16.03
N ASN A 183 0.07 -2.92 -15.50
CA ASN A 183 -0.06 -3.17 -14.06
C ASN A 183 1.04 -2.46 -13.26
N LEU A 184 2.26 -2.39 -13.78
CA LEU A 184 3.35 -1.61 -13.18
C LEU A 184 2.99 -0.14 -13.08
N ASN A 185 2.43 0.46 -14.14
CA ASN A 185 2.02 1.86 -14.11
C ASN A 185 0.89 2.11 -13.10
N GLN A 186 -0.09 1.20 -13.00
CA GLN A 186 -1.15 1.30 -11.99
C GLN A 186 -0.58 1.19 -10.57
N PHE A 187 0.34 0.25 -10.34
CA PHE A 187 1.05 0.13 -9.06
C PHE A 187 1.80 1.41 -8.69
N LEU A 188 2.52 2.02 -9.63
CA LEU A 188 3.25 3.27 -9.40
C LEU A 188 2.31 4.44 -9.09
N GLN A 189 1.19 4.54 -9.80
CA GLN A 189 0.18 5.56 -9.52
C GLN A 189 -0.37 5.44 -8.09
N GLU A 190 -0.76 4.22 -7.68
CA GLU A 190 -1.30 4.01 -6.33
C GLU A 190 -0.27 4.24 -5.23
N ARG A 191 1.02 3.97 -5.50
CA ARG A 191 2.11 4.30 -4.58
C ARG A 191 2.14 5.81 -4.29
N ASP A 192 2.10 6.62 -5.35
CA ASP A 192 2.16 8.07 -5.24
C ASP A 192 0.91 8.62 -4.50
N GLU A 193 -0.25 8.01 -4.68
CA GLU A 193 -1.47 8.33 -3.90
C GLU A 193 -1.31 8.01 -2.40
N VAL A 194 -0.72 6.86 -2.05
CA VAL A 194 -0.42 6.50 -0.65
C VAL A 194 0.59 7.47 -0.03
N ASP A 195 1.61 7.89 -0.77
CA ASP A 195 2.62 8.85 -0.29
C ASP A 195 1.99 10.22 0.02
N ASN A 196 1.04 10.68 -0.80
CA ASN A 196 0.28 11.91 -0.53
C ASN A 196 -0.58 11.83 0.74
N LEU A 197 -1.17 10.66 1.02
CA LEU A 197 -1.92 10.44 2.26
C LEU A 197 -1.03 10.44 3.50
N TRP A 198 0.20 9.92 3.40
CA TRP A 198 1.17 10.03 4.48
C TRP A 198 1.53 11.48 4.81
N MET A 199 1.68 12.34 3.80
CA MET A 199 1.89 13.77 4.01
C MET A 199 0.71 14.43 4.72
N THR A 200 -0.52 14.02 4.39
CA THR A 200 -1.74 14.52 5.06
C THR A 200 -1.77 14.14 6.57
N ILE A 201 -1.32 12.93 6.91
CA ILE A 201 -1.21 12.50 8.31
C ILE A 201 -0.15 13.30 9.06
N LYS A 202 1.01 13.53 8.45
CA LYS A 202 2.08 14.37 9.05
C LYS A 202 1.54 15.75 9.43
N ASP A 203 0.82 16.38 8.52
CA ASP A 203 0.24 17.71 8.75
C ASP A 203 -0.84 17.69 9.84
N SER A 204 -1.64 16.62 9.89
CA SER A 204 -2.67 16.44 10.93
C SER A 204 -2.06 16.30 12.32
N VAL A 205 -0.99 15.52 12.47
CA VAL A 205 -0.29 15.32 13.75
C VAL A 205 0.40 16.60 14.22
N SER A 206 0.98 17.40 13.31
CA SER A 206 1.64 18.66 13.66
C SER A 206 0.72 19.71 14.30
N LYS A 207 -0.60 19.60 14.07
CA LYS A 207 -1.63 20.48 14.67
C LYS A 207 -2.20 19.95 15.99
N MET A 208 -1.82 18.73 16.39
CA MET A 208 -2.22 18.11 17.66
C MET A 208 -1.20 18.33 18.78
N SER A 209 0.01 18.78 18.44
CA SER A 209 1.12 19.07 19.37
C SER A 209 1.10 20.54 19.78
#